data_AF-A0A916MF36-F1
#
_entry.id   AF-A0A916MF36-F1
#
_cell.length_a   1.000
_cell.length_b   1.000
_cell.length_c   1.000
_cell.angle_alpha   90.00
_cell.angle_beta   90.00
_cell.angle_gamma   90.00
#
_symmetry.space_group_name_H-M   'P 1'
#
loop_
_entity.id
_entity.type
_entity.pdbx_description
1 polymer ?
#
loop_
_entity_poly.entity_id
_entity_poly.type
_entity_poly.pdbx_seq_one_letter_code
_entity_poly.pdbx_strand_id
1 'polypeptide(L)'
;MTLPLPNLDDRGFADLVEQARALIPGYAPGWTDHNPSDPGITLIELFAWLAEMLIYRTDRVPDSHKRVFLRLLNGPDWPPGPDLAEDIRSSVVALRQIYRAVTREDYETLAGAVSDGIARAKCVPRRYLGANTEAGRGADRPGHISIIVVPRSQDEAPQPSDELRQSVWNDLEPRRILTTRHHVVGPVYAPVSAEILIACQADARPNDLRDRVAETLGNFLHPLTGGQDGQGWPFGRAVYVSEIYQLLEGIPGVDYVPDIALSSACPADADYCVAAAELWHEDGELIGLGLSAHHLPWARIEPGRIVVVASAFVQAQIEIRLQPMPSAAPEDVRRKVKTVIKQLFHPLHGGPNGTSPRTIGKQSLDDAVLALPEVDTISAITLLSDPAHGLLDELGEVAGIHFSAQELADVRVGVELI
;
A
#
# COMPACT_ATOMS: atom_id res chain seq x y z
N MET A 1 5.87 9.48 -33.22
CA MET A 1 6.20 8.90 -34.53
C MET A 1 4.93 8.85 -35.36
N THR A 2 4.96 9.33 -36.58
CA THR A 2 3.84 9.20 -37.53
C THR A 2 3.76 7.75 -38.00
N LEU A 3 2.60 7.12 -37.91
CA LEU A 3 2.35 5.83 -38.55
C LEU A 3 2.55 6.02 -40.06
N PRO A 4 3.49 5.31 -40.71
CA PRO A 4 3.59 5.36 -42.16
C PRO A 4 2.29 4.83 -42.75
N LEU A 5 1.65 5.64 -43.61
CA LEU A 5 0.46 5.17 -44.31
C LEU A 5 0.89 4.07 -45.30
N PRO A 6 0.22 2.90 -45.31
CA PRO A 6 0.50 1.88 -46.30
C PRO A 6 0.15 2.41 -47.68
N ASN A 7 1.03 2.18 -48.65
CA ASN A 7 0.67 2.31 -50.06
C ASN A 7 -0.21 1.10 -50.42
N LEU A 8 -1.48 1.32 -50.76
CA LEU A 8 -2.43 0.24 -51.02
C LEU A 8 -2.20 -0.38 -52.39
N ASP A 9 -1.76 0.41 -53.36
CA ASP A 9 -1.42 -0.05 -54.71
C ASP A 9 -0.28 0.80 -55.28
N ASP A 10 0.88 0.19 -55.49
CA ASP A 10 2.09 0.86 -55.94
C ASP A 10 2.31 0.80 -57.46
N ARG A 11 1.34 0.25 -58.22
CA ARG A 11 1.44 0.14 -59.68
C ARG A 11 1.37 1.51 -60.35
N GLY A 12 2.37 1.77 -61.18
CA GLY A 12 2.37 2.93 -62.08
C GLY A 12 1.75 2.61 -63.44
N PHE A 13 1.68 3.64 -64.29
CA PHE A 13 1.24 3.51 -65.68
C PHE A 13 1.90 2.34 -66.43
N ALA A 14 3.22 2.20 -66.32
CA ALA A 14 3.98 1.17 -67.04
C ALA A 14 3.56 -0.25 -66.62
N ASP A 15 3.43 -0.48 -65.31
CA ASP A 15 3.03 -1.78 -64.76
C ASP A 15 1.61 -2.17 -65.24
N LEU A 16 0.71 -1.18 -65.30
CA LEU A 16 -0.67 -1.37 -65.76
C LEU A 16 -0.75 -1.66 -67.26
N VAL A 17 0.06 -0.97 -68.08
CA VAL A 17 0.15 -1.22 -69.53
C VAL A 17 0.74 -2.60 -69.80
N GLU A 18 1.83 -2.97 -69.13
CA GLU A 18 2.44 -4.29 -69.29
C GLU A 18 1.49 -5.41 -68.87
N GLN A 19 0.81 -5.25 -67.75
CA GLN A 19 -0.19 -6.21 -67.28
C GLN A 19 -1.33 -6.37 -68.29
N ALA A 20 -1.88 -5.27 -68.82
CA ALA A 20 -2.95 -5.32 -69.82
C ALA A 20 -2.48 -5.99 -71.12
N ARG A 21 -1.26 -5.70 -71.60
CA ARG A 21 -0.67 -6.33 -72.78
C ARG A 21 -0.47 -7.84 -72.59
N ALA A 22 -0.01 -8.26 -71.41
CA ALA A 22 0.19 -9.68 -71.10
C ALA A 22 -1.12 -10.48 -71.13
N LEU A 23 -2.27 -9.83 -70.94
CA LEU A 23 -3.60 -10.46 -71.00
C LEU A 23 -4.14 -10.60 -72.43
N ILE A 24 -3.64 -9.83 -73.41
CA ILE A 24 -4.16 -9.83 -74.80
C ILE A 24 -4.18 -11.25 -75.42
N PRO A 25 -3.12 -12.08 -75.33
CA PRO A 25 -3.14 -13.40 -75.95
C PRO A 25 -4.24 -14.33 -75.40
N GLY A 26 -4.64 -14.13 -74.13
CA GLY A 26 -5.68 -14.92 -73.49
C GLY A 26 -7.10 -14.49 -73.87
N TYR A 27 -7.34 -13.19 -74.04
CA TYR A 27 -8.68 -12.65 -74.32
C TYR A 27 -8.94 -12.41 -75.81
N ALA A 28 -7.91 -12.05 -76.58
CA ALA A 28 -8.00 -11.69 -77.99
C ALA A 28 -6.80 -12.27 -78.77
N PRO A 29 -6.71 -13.60 -78.93
CA PRO A 29 -5.58 -14.26 -79.60
C PRO A 29 -5.42 -13.85 -81.07
N GLY A 30 -6.47 -13.31 -81.72
CA GLY A 30 -6.41 -12.78 -83.08
C GLY A 30 -5.84 -11.37 -83.19
N TRP A 31 -5.58 -10.69 -82.08
CA TRP A 31 -4.99 -9.35 -82.06
C TRP A 31 -3.48 -9.44 -81.91
N THR A 32 -2.76 -9.32 -83.03
CA THR A 32 -1.31 -9.56 -83.12
C THR A 32 -0.47 -8.30 -83.25
N ASP A 33 -1.07 -7.16 -83.63
CA ASP A 33 -0.38 -5.87 -83.70
C ASP A 33 -0.46 -5.17 -82.35
N HIS A 34 0.68 -5.08 -81.64
CA HIS A 34 0.76 -4.41 -80.34
C HIS A 34 1.62 -3.14 -80.41
N ASN A 35 1.77 -2.56 -81.59
CA ASN A 35 2.55 -1.33 -81.75
C ASN A 35 1.82 -0.10 -81.16
N PRO A 36 2.54 0.97 -80.77
CA PRO A 36 1.91 2.20 -80.28
C PRO A 36 0.95 2.87 -81.26
N SER A 37 1.09 2.60 -82.56
CA SER A 37 0.18 3.09 -83.60
C SER A 37 -1.16 2.36 -83.63
N ASP A 38 -1.29 1.22 -82.96
CA ASP A 38 -2.55 0.48 -82.86
C ASP A 38 -3.54 1.26 -81.97
N PRO A 39 -4.75 1.58 -82.46
CA PRO A 39 -5.77 2.28 -81.68
C PRO A 39 -6.20 1.55 -80.39
N GLY A 40 -6.21 0.22 -80.40
CA GLY A 40 -6.49 -0.60 -79.23
C GLY A 40 -5.39 -0.52 -78.17
N ILE A 41 -4.12 -0.43 -78.59
CA ILE A 41 -3.00 -0.17 -77.66
C ILE A 41 -3.11 1.23 -77.08
N THR A 42 -3.48 2.22 -77.88
CA THR A 42 -3.76 3.59 -77.41
C THR A 42 -4.88 3.60 -76.35
N LEU A 43 -5.92 2.77 -76.52
CA LEU A 43 -6.97 2.62 -75.51
C LEU A 43 -6.46 1.97 -74.22
N ILE A 44 -5.60 0.95 -74.32
CA ILE A 44 -4.96 0.32 -73.14
C ILE A 44 -4.15 1.37 -72.36
N GLU A 45 -3.35 2.18 -73.06
CA GLU A 45 -2.58 3.26 -72.44
C GLU A 45 -3.49 4.30 -71.77
N LEU A 46 -4.57 4.72 -72.43
CA LEU A 46 -5.56 5.63 -71.82
C LEU A 46 -6.18 5.05 -70.55
N PHE A 47 -6.58 3.77 -70.56
CA PHE A 47 -7.15 3.12 -69.39
C PHE A 47 -6.13 2.91 -68.27
N ALA A 48 -4.88 2.60 -68.60
CA ALA A 48 -3.79 2.52 -67.63
C ALA A 48 -3.57 3.87 -66.92
N TRP A 49 -3.59 4.98 -67.67
CA TRP A 49 -3.50 6.33 -67.09
C TRP A 49 -4.69 6.66 -66.20
N LEU A 50 -5.92 6.32 -66.62
CA LEU A 50 -7.12 6.51 -65.79
C LEU A 50 -7.06 5.66 -64.52
N ALA A 51 -6.55 4.43 -64.60
CA ALA A 51 -6.38 3.54 -63.46
C ALA A 51 -5.32 4.07 -62.47
N GLU A 52 -4.17 4.54 -62.96
CA GLU A 52 -3.14 5.17 -62.12
C GLU A 52 -3.69 6.41 -61.38
N MET A 53 -4.51 7.23 -62.04
CA MET A 53 -5.20 8.35 -61.38
C MET A 53 -6.16 7.90 -60.26
N LEU A 54 -6.83 6.76 -60.43
CA LEU A 54 -7.71 6.19 -59.42
C LEU A 54 -6.92 5.59 -58.25
N ILE A 55 -5.80 4.92 -58.53
CA ILE A 55 -4.84 4.42 -57.53
C ILE A 55 -4.35 5.56 -56.66
N TYR A 56 -3.82 6.63 -57.27
CA TYR A 56 -3.36 7.82 -56.56
C TYR A 56 -4.44 8.46 -55.67
N ARG A 57 -5.71 8.44 -56.09
CA ARG A 57 -6.83 8.94 -55.28
C ARG A 57 -7.17 8.00 -54.12
N THR A 58 -7.02 6.69 -54.32
CA THR A 58 -7.31 5.66 -53.33
C THR A 58 -6.28 5.68 -52.20
N ASP A 59 -5.00 5.92 -52.51
CA ASP A 59 -3.94 6.05 -51.50
C ASP A 59 -4.00 7.35 -50.69
N ARG A 60 -4.93 8.24 -51.02
CA ARG A 60 -5.19 9.46 -50.25
C ARG A 60 -6.37 9.25 -49.31
N VAL A 61 -6.18 9.72 -48.08
CA VAL A 61 -7.28 9.94 -47.13
C VAL A 61 -7.53 11.44 -47.06
N PRO A 62 -8.47 12.00 -47.86
CA PRO A 62 -8.74 13.42 -47.87
C PRO A 62 -9.36 13.88 -46.56
N ASP A 63 -9.33 15.19 -46.35
CA ASP A 63 -9.88 15.82 -45.14
C ASP A 63 -11.39 15.60 -45.00
N SER A 64 -12.12 15.45 -46.11
CA SER A 64 -13.54 15.06 -46.10
C SER A 64 -13.77 13.67 -45.49
N HIS A 65 -12.92 12.68 -45.80
CA HIS A 65 -13.02 11.34 -45.21
C HIS A 65 -12.69 11.37 -43.73
N LYS A 66 -11.64 12.11 -43.33
CA LYS A 66 -11.30 12.28 -41.90
C LYS A 66 -12.47 12.89 -41.12
N ARG A 67 -13.17 13.89 -41.67
CA ARG A 67 -14.38 14.46 -41.04
C ARG A 67 -15.51 13.44 -40.90
N VAL A 68 -15.70 12.54 -41.88
CA VAL A 68 -16.67 11.43 -41.75
C VAL A 68 -16.25 10.46 -40.65
N PHE A 69 -14.97 10.09 -40.57
CA PHE A 69 -14.48 9.23 -39.48
C PHE A 69 -14.67 9.87 -38.11
N LEU A 70 -14.43 11.18 -37.98
CA LEU A 70 -14.70 11.91 -36.73
C LEU A 70 -16.18 11.92 -36.38
N ARG A 71 -17.08 12.09 -37.34
CA ARG A 71 -18.52 11.98 -37.10
C ARG A 71 -18.92 10.56 -36.68
N LEU A 72 -18.32 9.52 -37.26
CA LEU A 72 -18.58 8.14 -36.83
C LEU A 72 -18.12 7.89 -35.38
N LEU A 73 -16.99 8.46 -34.97
CA LEU A 73 -16.45 8.30 -33.62
C LEU A 73 -17.23 9.11 -32.57
N ASN A 74 -17.64 10.32 -32.90
CA ASN A 74 -18.28 11.25 -31.95
C ASN A 74 -19.81 11.25 -32.01
N GLY A 75 -20.41 10.62 -33.02
CA GLY A 75 -21.85 10.55 -33.23
C GLY A 75 -22.38 11.47 -34.34
N PRO A 76 -23.64 11.25 -34.77
CA PRO A 76 -24.21 11.91 -35.94
C PRO A 76 -24.29 13.44 -35.81
N ASP A 77 -24.49 13.94 -34.60
CA ASP A 77 -24.68 15.36 -34.29
C ASP A 77 -23.37 16.10 -33.98
N TRP A 78 -22.21 15.44 -34.14
CA TRP A 78 -20.92 16.06 -33.85
C TRP A 78 -20.64 17.25 -34.80
N PRO A 79 -20.42 18.47 -34.27
CA PRO A 79 -20.19 19.65 -35.08
C PRO A 79 -18.73 19.73 -35.52
N PRO A 80 -18.43 19.84 -36.83
CA PRO A 80 -17.06 20.01 -37.30
C PRO A 80 -16.51 21.41 -36.97
N GLY A 81 -15.29 21.46 -36.45
CA GLY A 81 -14.55 22.70 -36.23
C GLY A 81 -13.88 23.24 -37.50
N PRO A 82 -13.33 24.47 -37.43
CA PRO A 82 -12.60 25.07 -38.54
C PRO A 82 -11.25 24.38 -38.79
N ASP A 83 -10.59 23.85 -37.75
CA ASP A 83 -9.31 23.15 -37.83
C ASP A 83 -9.48 21.64 -37.64
N LEU A 84 -9.26 20.89 -38.72
CA LEU A 84 -9.36 19.43 -38.71
C LEU A 84 -8.30 18.76 -37.81
N ALA A 85 -7.10 19.34 -37.67
CA ALA A 85 -6.07 18.74 -36.84
C ALA A 85 -6.46 18.83 -35.35
N GLU A 86 -7.09 19.92 -34.93
CA GLU A 86 -7.69 20.08 -33.60
C GLU A 86 -8.86 19.12 -33.38
N ASP A 87 -9.76 19.00 -34.36
CA ASP A 87 -10.88 18.07 -34.29
C ASP A 87 -10.41 16.62 -34.10
N ILE A 88 -9.36 16.21 -34.83
CA ILE A 88 -8.74 14.89 -34.67
C ILE A 88 -8.16 14.73 -33.25
N ARG A 89 -7.38 15.71 -32.79
CA ARG A 89 -6.71 15.64 -31.49
C ARG A 89 -7.72 15.53 -30.35
N SER A 90 -8.70 16.42 -30.32
CA SER A 90 -9.74 16.46 -29.30
C SER A 90 -10.56 15.17 -29.27
N SER A 91 -10.94 14.63 -30.44
CA SER A 91 -11.66 13.35 -30.54
C SER A 91 -10.83 12.18 -30.01
N VAL A 92 -9.54 12.09 -30.36
CA VAL A 92 -8.65 11.03 -29.87
C VAL A 92 -8.43 11.13 -28.35
N VAL A 93 -8.31 12.36 -27.82
CA VAL A 93 -8.23 12.58 -26.37
C VAL A 93 -9.52 12.15 -25.67
N ALA A 94 -10.68 12.51 -26.23
CA ALA A 94 -11.99 12.12 -25.70
C ALA A 94 -12.18 10.59 -25.69
N LEU A 95 -11.74 9.87 -26.73
CA LEU A 95 -11.78 8.41 -26.78
C LEU A 95 -10.91 7.73 -25.72
N ARG A 96 -9.89 8.41 -25.20
CA ARG A 96 -9.04 7.92 -24.10
C ARG A 96 -9.61 8.23 -22.73
N GLN A 97 -10.66 9.06 -22.65
CA GLN A 97 -11.28 9.35 -21.37
C GLN A 97 -12.00 8.11 -20.84
N ILE A 98 -11.70 7.76 -19.60
CA ILE A 98 -12.37 6.70 -18.88
C ILE A 98 -13.77 7.22 -18.54
N TYR A 99 -14.78 6.74 -19.27
CA TYR A 99 -16.18 7.07 -19.00
C TYR A 99 -16.92 5.96 -18.26
N ARG A 100 -16.46 4.70 -18.37
CA ARG A 100 -17.08 3.53 -17.73
C ARG A 100 -16.16 2.95 -16.67
N ALA A 101 -16.75 2.49 -15.57
CA ALA A 101 -16.06 1.85 -14.47
C ALA A 101 -16.00 0.34 -14.72
N VAL A 102 -14.93 -0.14 -15.38
CA VAL A 102 -14.76 -1.55 -15.75
C VAL A 102 -13.69 -2.22 -14.87
N THR A 103 -12.50 -1.65 -14.82
CA THR A 103 -11.37 -2.10 -14.01
C THR A 103 -11.35 -1.44 -12.63
N ARG A 104 -10.53 -1.95 -11.69
CA ARG A 104 -10.41 -1.33 -10.36
C ARG A 104 -9.86 0.09 -10.48
N GLU A 105 -8.91 0.24 -11.38
CA GLU A 105 -8.20 1.48 -11.68
C GLU A 105 -9.16 2.51 -12.30
N ASP A 106 -10.13 2.08 -13.11
CA ASP A 106 -11.21 2.95 -13.60
C ASP A 106 -12.09 3.46 -12.46
N TYR A 107 -12.49 2.59 -11.52
CA TYR A 107 -13.27 2.99 -10.35
C TYR A 107 -12.52 3.99 -9.47
N GLU A 108 -11.22 3.75 -9.22
CA GLU A 108 -10.37 4.64 -8.44
C GLU A 108 -10.22 6.01 -9.13
N THR A 109 -10.00 6.03 -10.45
CA THR A 109 -9.86 7.26 -11.23
C THR A 109 -11.15 8.06 -11.29
N LEU A 110 -12.28 7.41 -11.59
CA LEU A 110 -13.59 8.05 -11.66
C LEU A 110 -14.02 8.59 -10.30
N ALA A 111 -13.86 7.81 -9.22
CA ALA A 111 -14.21 8.25 -7.88
C ALA A 111 -13.40 9.46 -7.43
N GLY A 112 -12.09 9.48 -7.70
CA GLY A 112 -11.22 10.61 -7.37
C GLY A 112 -11.55 11.89 -8.11
N ALA A 113 -12.17 11.81 -9.30
CA ALA A 113 -12.54 12.96 -10.11
C ALA A 113 -13.89 13.61 -9.72
N VAL A 114 -14.66 12.99 -8.80
CA VAL A 114 -15.99 13.49 -8.41
C VAL A 114 -15.91 14.79 -7.62
N SER A 115 -14.91 14.92 -6.75
CA SER A 115 -14.72 16.08 -5.89
C SER A 115 -13.26 16.25 -5.56
N ASP A 116 -12.79 17.49 -5.61
CA ASP A 116 -11.45 17.84 -5.14
C ASP A 116 -11.25 17.42 -3.68
N GLY A 117 -12.31 17.34 -2.87
CA GLY A 117 -12.25 16.91 -1.47
C GLY A 117 -11.82 15.46 -1.25
N ILE A 118 -11.69 14.64 -2.29
CA ILE A 118 -11.21 13.26 -2.20
C ILE A 118 -9.68 13.27 -2.32
N ALA A 119 -9.00 12.76 -1.29
CA ALA A 119 -7.54 12.63 -1.33
C ALA A 119 -7.11 11.31 -1.96
N ARG A 120 -7.79 10.21 -1.61
CA ARG A 120 -7.48 8.87 -2.12
C ARG A 120 -8.76 8.08 -2.36
N ALA A 121 -8.75 7.27 -3.40
CA ALA A 121 -9.78 6.26 -3.66
C ALA A 121 -9.12 4.89 -3.81
N LYS A 122 -9.71 3.86 -3.20
CA LYS A 122 -9.22 2.48 -3.34
C LYS A 122 -10.37 1.53 -3.68
N CYS A 123 -10.21 0.77 -4.74
CA CYS A 123 -11.21 -0.18 -5.20
C CYS A 123 -10.85 -1.61 -4.76
N VAL A 124 -11.78 -2.26 -4.05
CA VAL A 124 -11.67 -3.63 -3.56
C VAL A 124 -12.74 -4.50 -4.22
N PRO A 125 -12.35 -5.38 -5.17
CA PRO A 125 -13.29 -6.23 -5.91
C PRO A 125 -13.77 -7.40 -5.05
N ARG A 126 -14.95 -7.93 -5.39
CA ARG A 126 -15.61 -9.08 -4.76
C ARG A 126 -15.79 -8.93 -3.25
N ARG A 127 -15.93 -7.72 -2.73
CA ARG A 127 -16.12 -7.44 -1.30
C ARG A 127 -17.26 -6.45 -1.09
N TYR A 128 -17.94 -6.58 0.04
CA TYR A 128 -18.89 -5.59 0.56
C TYR A 128 -18.34 -5.04 1.87
N LEU A 129 -17.61 -3.93 1.78
CA LEU A 129 -16.95 -3.32 2.94
C LEU A 129 -17.93 -2.55 3.84
N GLY A 130 -19.20 -2.40 3.44
CA GLY A 130 -20.27 -1.86 4.28
C GLY A 130 -20.88 -2.88 5.25
N ALA A 131 -20.29 -4.08 5.39
CA ALA A 131 -20.73 -5.06 6.38
C ALA A 131 -20.39 -4.61 7.80
N ASN A 132 -21.21 -4.98 8.78
CA ASN A 132 -21.01 -4.56 10.18
C ASN A 132 -19.87 -5.29 10.90
N THR A 133 -19.38 -6.40 10.35
CA THR A 133 -18.32 -7.21 10.94
C THR A 133 -17.15 -7.37 9.99
N GLU A 134 -15.94 -7.47 10.53
CA GLU A 134 -14.72 -7.67 9.73
C GLU A 134 -14.77 -8.96 8.91
N ALA A 135 -15.27 -10.06 9.50
CA ALA A 135 -15.50 -11.30 8.78
C ALA A 135 -16.45 -11.10 7.58
N GLY A 136 -17.47 -10.25 7.73
CA GLY A 136 -18.40 -9.91 6.65
C GLY A 136 -17.76 -9.04 5.57
N ARG A 137 -16.84 -8.13 5.93
CA ARG A 137 -16.07 -7.30 4.99
C ARG A 137 -15.08 -8.13 4.19
N GLY A 138 -14.43 -9.10 4.83
CA GLY A 138 -13.46 -10.01 4.22
C GLY A 138 -14.08 -11.13 3.38
N ALA A 139 -15.36 -11.45 3.58
CA ALA A 139 -16.08 -12.49 2.86
C ALA A 139 -16.17 -12.20 1.35
N ASP A 140 -15.92 -13.24 0.54
CA ASP A 140 -16.02 -13.13 -0.90
C ASP A 140 -17.48 -12.96 -1.36
N ARG A 141 -17.72 -11.95 -2.20
CA ARG A 141 -19.03 -11.61 -2.75
C ARG A 141 -18.94 -11.34 -4.26
N PRO A 142 -19.17 -12.36 -5.11
CA PRO A 142 -19.13 -12.21 -6.56
C PRO A 142 -20.06 -11.09 -7.06
N GLY A 143 -19.57 -10.29 -8.00
CA GLY A 143 -20.31 -9.15 -8.55
C GLY A 143 -20.42 -7.94 -7.62
N HIS A 144 -19.84 -7.97 -6.41
CA HIS A 144 -19.73 -6.78 -5.55
C HIS A 144 -18.39 -6.09 -5.74
N ILE A 145 -18.38 -4.77 -5.62
CA ILE A 145 -17.16 -3.97 -5.58
C ILE A 145 -17.31 -2.87 -4.54
N SER A 146 -16.30 -2.64 -3.72
CA SER A 146 -16.32 -1.58 -2.71
C SER A 146 -15.26 -0.54 -3.06
N ILE A 147 -15.66 0.72 -3.07
CA ILE A 147 -14.80 1.88 -3.29
C ILE A 147 -14.64 2.57 -1.95
N ILE A 148 -13.42 2.52 -1.43
CA ILE A 148 -13.02 3.23 -0.22
C ILE A 148 -12.66 4.66 -0.63
N VAL A 149 -13.29 5.64 0.00
CA VAL A 149 -13.02 7.06 -0.23
C VAL A 149 -12.38 7.63 1.03
N VAL A 150 -11.14 8.10 0.90
CA VAL A 150 -10.44 8.82 1.97
C VAL A 150 -10.51 10.31 1.65
N PRO A 151 -11.24 11.12 2.45
CA PRO A 151 -11.34 12.54 2.20
C PRO A 151 -10.03 13.25 2.54
N ARG A 152 -9.80 14.42 1.95
CA ARG A 152 -8.73 15.30 2.38
C ARG A 152 -9.12 15.93 3.71
N SER A 153 -8.38 15.59 4.76
CA SER A 153 -8.53 16.15 6.10
C SER A 153 -7.17 16.24 6.78
N GLN A 154 -7.12 16.98 7.88
CA GLN A 154 -6.01 17.01 8.85
C GLN A 154 -6.24 16.03 10.02
N ASP A 155 -7.39 15.35 10.05
CA ASP A 155 -7.68 14.34 11.08
C ASP A 155 -6.74 13.14 10.93
N GLU A 156 -6.36 12.53 12.05
CA GLU A 156 -5.49 11.34 12.06
C GLU A 156 -6.13 10.12 11.36
N ALA A 157 -7.47 10.05 11.37
CA ALA A 157 -8.26 8.98 10.76
C ALA A 157 -9.42 9.58 9.93
N PRO A 158 -9.16 10.15 8.74
CA PRO A 158 -10.17 10.83 7.93
C PRO A 158 -11.33 9.91 7.54
N GLN A 159 -12.57 10.36 7.74
CA GLN A 159 -13.78 9.64 7.31
C GLN A 159 -14.65 10.51 6.39
N PRO A 160 -15.13 9.97 5.25
CA PRO A 160 -15.96 10.74 4.33
C PRO A 160 -17.36 10.96 4.92
N SER A 161 -17.94 12.13 4.66
CA SER A 161 -19.34 12.40 5.02
C SER A 161 -20.30 11.57 4.17
N ASP A 162 -21.54 11.43 4.63
CA ASP A 162 -22.61 10.73 3.91
C ASP A 162 -22.89 11.38 2.55
N GLU A 163 -22.85 12.72 2.49
CA GLU A 163 -23.03 13.47 1.24
C GLU A 163 -21.92 13.18 0.24
N LEU A 164 -20.66 13.13 0.69
CA LEU A 164 -19.54 12.80 -0.18
C LEU A 164 -19.67 11.36 -0.71
N ARG A 165 -20.03 10.41 0.16
CA ARG A 165 -20.27 9.01 -0.25
C ARG A 165 -21.39 8.91 -1.27
N GLN A 166 -22.51 9.62 -1.04
CA GLN A 166 -23.65 9.62 -1.95
C GLN A 166 -23.33 10.29 -3.29
N SER A 167 -22.54 11.37 -3.29
CA SER A 167 -22.09 12.04 -4.52
C SER A 167 -21.26 11.11 -5.40
N VAL A 168 -20.29 10.39 -4.81
CA VAL A 168 -19.48 9.41 -5.52
C VAL A 168 -20.32 8.25 -6.04
N TRP A 169 -21.27 7.76 -5.22
CA TRP A 169 -22.17 6.69 -5.63
C TRP A 169 -23.03 7.10 -6.84
N ASN A 170 -23.64 8.29 -6.78
CA ASN A 170 -24.48 8.82 -7.85
C ASN A 170 -23.70 9.02 -9.16
N ASP A 171 -22.42 9.40 -9.08
CA ASP A 171 -21.57 9.52 -10.26
C ASP A 171 -21.19 8.14 -10.84
N LEU A 172 -20.85 7.17 -10.00
CA LEU A 172 -20.46 5.84 -10.50
C LEU A 172 -21.64 5.02 -11.05
N GLU A 173 -22.88 5.23 -10.57
CA GLU A 173 -24.04 4.40 -10.92
C GLU A 173 -24.34 4.33 -12.43
N PRO A 174 -24.42 5.45 -13.18
CA PRO A 174 -24.63 5.39 -14.62
C PRO A 174 -23.42 4.82 -15.39
N ARG A 175 -22.24 4.68 -14.75
CA ARG A 175 -20.97 4.28 -15.37
C ARG A 175 -20.61 2.82 -15.11
N ARG A 176 -21.34 2.11 -14.24
CA ARG A 176 -21.06 0.71 -13.89
C ARG A 176 -21.50 -0.28 -14.97
N ILE A 177 -20.94 -1.48 -14.93
CA ILE A 177 -21.40 -2.61 -15.75
C ILE A 177 -22.66 -3.26 -15.14
N LEU A 178 -23.53 -3.81 -16.01
CA LEU A 178 -24.88 -4.28 -15.66
C LEU A 178 -24.96 -5.19 -14.42
N THR A 179 -24.01 -6.11 -14.25
CA THR A 179 -24.02 -7.13 -13.20
C THR A 179 -23.19 -6.77 -11.96
N THR A 180 -22.57 -5.60 -11.93
CA THR A 180 -21.76 -5.15 -10.79
C THR A 180 -22.61 -4.34 -9.82
N ARG A 181 -22.55 -4.68 -8.54
CA ARG A 181 -23.08 -3.87 -7.43
C ARG A 181 -21.92 -3.17 -6.75
N HIS A 182 -21.81 -1.86 -6.91
CA HIS A 182 -20.79 -1.11 -6.19
C HIS A 182 -21.31 -0.56 -4.88
N HIS A 183 -20.37 -0.27 -3.97
CA HIS A 183 -20.62 0.29 -2.65
C HIS A 183 -19.56 1.37 -2.40
N VAL A 184 -19.94 2.52 -1.89
CA VAL A 184 -19.01 3.59 -1.51
C VAL A 184 -18.93 3.63 0.01
N VAL A 185 -17.73 3.48 0.56
CA VAL A 185 -17.49 3.35 1.99
C VAL A 185 -16.33 4.24 2.45
N GLY A 186 -16.29 4.50 3.76
CA GLY A 186 -15.09 5.06 4.40
C GLY A 186 -14.02 3.98 4.66
N PRO A 187 -12.77 4.39 4.88
CA PRO A 187 -11.69 3.50 5.29
C PRO A 187 -11.96 2.86 6.66
N VAL A 188 -11.45 1.65 6.85
CA VAL A 188 -11.38 1.01 8.17
C VAL A 188 -9.97 1.21 8.70
N TYR A 189 -9.87 1.69 9.93
CA TYR A 189 -8.61 2.03 10.57
C TYR A 189 -8.20 1.00 11.61
N ALA A 190 -6.90 0.72 11.64
CA ALA A 190 -6.28 -0.10 12.66
C ALA A 190 -5.44 0.77 13.60
N PRO A 191 -5.84 0.93 14.87
CA PRO A 191 -5.09 1.72 15.82
C PRO A 191 -3.68 1.17 16.03
N VAL A 192 -2.70 2.05 16.06
CA VAL A 192 -1.31 1.72 16.35
C VAL A 192 -0.90 2.53 17.56
N SER A 193 -0.81 1.86 18.71
CA SER A 193 -0.22 2.41 19.92
C SER A 193 1.18 1.84 20.10
N ALA A 194 2.08 2.67 20.62
CA ALA A 194 3.46 2.27 20.88
C ALA A 194 3.84 2.63 22.32
N GLU A 195 4.49 1.69 23.00
CA GLU A 195 5.31 1.97 24.18
C GLU A 195 6.76 1.98 23.72
N ILE A 196 7.47 3.06 24.03
CA ILE A 196 8.80 3.30 23.47
C ILE A 196 9.73 3.74 24.58
N LEU A 197 10.87 3.08 24.66
CA LEU A 197 11.97 3.45 25.54
C LEU A 197 13.10 4.03 24.70
N ILE A 198 13.52 5.26 25.00
CA ILE A 198 14.50 6.01 24.21
C ILE A 198 15.65 6.48 25.09
N ALA A 199 16.88 6.17 24.66
CA ALA A 199 18.08 6.82 25.14
C ALA A 199 18.29 8.12 24.34
N CYS A 200 18.36 9.25 25.03
CA CYS A 200 18.61 10.54 24.39
C CYS A 200 20.07 10.98 24.54
N GLN A 201 20.52 11.78 23.57
CA GLN A 201 21.82 12.44 23.60
C GLN A 201 21.89 13.45 24.75
N ALA A 202 23.11 13.74 25.24
CA ALA A 202 23.32 14.55 26.44
C ALA A 202 22.80 16.00 26.33
N ASP A 203 22.67 16.53 25.12
CA ASP A 203 22.16 17.87 24.82
C ASP A 203 20.66 17.90 24.47
N ALA A 204 20.03 16.74 24.34
CA ALA A 204 18.61 16.62 24.04
C ALA A 204 17.76 16.89 25.29
N ARG A 205 16.65 17.63 25.09
CA ARG A 205 15.65 17.84 26.14
C ARG A 205 14.61 16.72 26.10
N PRO A 206 14.43 15.92 27.17
CA PRO A 206 13.56 14.75 27.12
C PRO A 206 12.10 15.04 26.76
N ASN A 207 11.54 16.17 27.21
CA ASN A 207 10.17 16.55 26.88
C ASN A 207 10.01 16.93 25.41
N ASP A 208 10.90 17.79 24.89
CA ASP A 208 10.88 18.21 23.48
C ASP A 208 11.09 17.00 22.54
N LEU A 209 11.97 16.06 22.92
CA LEU A 209 12.21 14.85 22.16
C LEU A 209 10.99 13.92 22.17
N ARG A 210 10.33 13.77 23.32
CA ARG A 210 9.10 12.98 23.44
C ARG A 210 8.00 13.47 22.50
N ASP A 211 7.74 14.77 22.49
CA ASP A 211 6.69 15.35 21.64
C ASP A 211 7.06 15.21 20.16
N ARG A 212 8.33 15.44 19.80
CA ARG A 212 8.85 15.24 18.44
C ARG A 212 8.70 13.79 17.97
N VAL A 213 8.97 12.81 18.85
CA VAL A 213 8.81 11.39 18.53
C VAL A 213 7.34 11.06 18.26
N ALA A 214 6.43 11.52 19.12
CA ALA A 214 4.99 11.30 18.94
C ALA A 214 4.50 11.90 17.61
N GLU A 215 4.89 13.14 17.32
CA GLU A 215 4.55 13.84 16.06
C GLU A 215 5.14 13.11 14.84
N THR A 216 6.41 12.69 14.90
CA THR A 216 7.08 12.00 13.79
C THR A 216 6.40 10.67 13.49
N LEU A 217 6.03 9.89 14.51
CA LEU A 217 5.30 8.64 14.33
C LEU A 217 3.87 8.87 13.82
N GLY A 218 3.18 9.89 14.32
CA GLY A 218 1.87 10.30 13.82
C GLY A 218 1.91 10.63 12.33
N ASN A 219 2.86 11.45 11.92
CA ASN A 219 3.06 11.84 10.53
C ASN A 219 3.46 10.65 9.65
N PHE A 220 4.36 9.78 10.12
CA PHE A 220 4.82 8.61 9.37
C PHE A 220 3.70 7.59 9.13
N LEU A 221 2.82 7.38 10.11
CA LEU A 221 1.69 6.47 9.99
C LEU A 221 0.45 7.13 9.36
N HIS A 222 0.52 8.42 9.01
CA HIS A 222 -0.64 9.15 8.52
C HIS A 222 -1.13 8.60 7.16
N PRO A 223 -2.44 8.37 6.97
CA PRO A 223 -2.98 7.78 5.75
C PRO A 223 -2.83 8.65 4.50
N LEU A 224 -2.61 9.97 4.63
CA LEU A 224 -2.50 10.88 3.48
C LEU A 224 -1.09 11.40 3.21
N THR A 225 -0.26 11.48 4.25
CA THR A 225 1.05 12.15 4.20
C THR A 225 2.19 11.25 4.68
N GLY A 226 1.86 10.12 5.32
CA GLY A 226 2.83 9.17 5.83
C GLY A 226 3.37 8.21 4.78
N GLY A 227 3.92 7.10 5.26
CA GLY A 227 4.66 6.13 4.45
C GLY A 227 6.06 6.63 4.07
N GLN A 228 6.86 5.73 3.49
CA GLN A 228 8.25 6.03 3.11
C GLN A 228 8.36 7.15 2.05
N ASP A 229 7.40 7.21 1.12
CA ASP A 229 7.40 8.17 0.00
C ASP A 229 6.65 9.48 0.32
N GLY A 230 6.06 9.60 1.51
CA GLY A 230 5.25 10.76 1.91
C GLY A 230 3.93 10.93 1.15
N GLN A 231 3.46 9.90 0.45
CA GLN A 231 2.22 9.89 -0.35
C GLN A 231 1.04 9.23 0.39
N GLY A 232 1.18 9.05 1.72
CA GLY A 232 0.22 8.37 2.56
C GLY A 232 0.48 6.87 2.71
N TRP A 233 0.11 6.31 3.86
CA TRP A 233 0.35 4.89 4.13
C TRP A 233 -0.33 3.97 3.08
N PRO A 234 0.38 2.97 2.52
CA PRO A 234 -0.23 2.04 1.56
C PRO A 234 -1.30 1.14 2.21
N PHE A 235 -2.45 0.98 1.55
CA PHE A 235 -3.52 0.11 2.04
C PHE A 235 -3.04 -1.33 2.25
N GLY A 236 -3.33 -1.89 3.43
CA GLY A 236 -2.99 -3.26 3.80
C GLY A 236 -1.51 -3.58 3.94
N ARG A 237 -0.63 -2.58 3.91
CA ARG A 237 0.78 -2.77 4.24
C ARG A 237 0.92 -2.87 5.76
N ALA A 238 1.49 -3.98 6.23
CA ALA A 238 1.80 -4.16 7.64
C ALA A 238 2.73 -3.05 8.16
N VAL A 239 2.59 -2.71 9.44
CA VAL A 239 3.47 -1.79 10.15
C VAL A 239 4.56 -2.60 10.81
N TYR A 240 5.80 -2.47 10.34
CA TYR A 240 6.93 -3.24 10.87
C TYR A 240 7.65 -2.47 11.98
N VAL A 241 8.01 -3.17 13.06
CA VAL A 241 8.77 -2.59 14.19
C VAL A 241 10.15 -2.10 13.70
N SER A 242 10.78 -2.79 12.76
CA SER A 242 12.06 -2.38 12.17
C SER A 242 12.02 -1.03 11.46
N GLU A 243 10.90 -0.69 10.79
CA GLU A 243 10.72 0.62 10.17
C GLU A 243 10.58 1.72 11.22
N ILE A 244 9.96 1.41 12.36
CA ILE A 244 9.83 2.33 13.47
C ILE A 244 11.20 2.56 14.12
N TYR A 245 11.99 1.52 14.37
CA TYR A 245 13.38 1.68 14.83
C TYR A 245 14.18 2.61 13.91
N GLN A 246 14.15 2.34 12.59
CA GLN A 246 14.86 3.15 11.60
C GLN A 246 14.37 4.61 11.59
N LEU A 247 13.07 4.83 11.71
CA LEU A 247 12.49 6.18 11.77
C LEU A 247 12.97 6.94 13.01
N LEU A 248 12.96 6.29 14.17
CA LEU A 248 13.32 6.91 15.45
C LEU A 248 14.80 7.22 15.54
N GLU A 249 15.69 6.34 15.06
CA GLU A 249 17.13 6.60 14.99
C GLU A 249 17.46 7.81 14.10
N GLY A 250 16.60 8.15 13.14
CA GLY A 250 16.76 9.34 12.30
C GLY A 250 16.40 10.66 13.00
N ILE A 251 15.79 10.63 14.19
CA ILE A 251 15.34 11.83 14.89
C ILE A 251 16.51 12.49 15.63
N PRO A 252 16.82 13.77 15.39
CA PRO A 252 17.88 14.47 16.12
C PRO A 252 17.62 14.48 17.63
N GLY A 253 18.60 14.02 18.40
CA GLY A 253 18.55 13.89 19.86
C GLY A 253 18.30 12.46 20.35
N VAL A 254 17.93 11.52 19.48
CA VAL A 254 17.93 10.09 19.79
C VAL A 254 19.36 9.55 19.71
N ASP A 255 19.79 8.81 20.72
CA ASP A 255 21.06 8.08 20.73
C ASP A 255 20.82 6.64 20.24
N TYR A 256 19.94 5.91 20.93
CA TYR A 256 19.43 4.61 20.49
C TYR A 256 18.08 4.31 21.16
N VAL A 257 17.39 3.28 20.67
CA VAL A 257 16.08 2.85 21.17
C VAL A 257 16.19 1.44 21.76
N PRO A 258 16.23 1.29 23.10
CA PRO A 258 16.31 -0.03 23.74
C PRO A 258 15.12 -0.96 23.45
N ASP A 259 13.89 -0.42 23.45
CA ASP A 259 12.69 -1.25 23.32
C ASP A 259 11.52 -0.50 22.68
N ILE A 260 10.74 -1.25 21.90
CA ILE A 260 9.50 -0.79 21.26
C ILE A 260 8.49 -1.93 21.36
N ALA A 261 7.36 -1.66 22.00
CA ALA A 261 6.21 -2.56 22.00
C ALA A 261 5.04 -1.90 21.25
N LEU A 262 4.59 -2.53 20.18
CA LEU A 262 3.39 -2.09 19.45
C LEU A 262 2.18 -2.87 19.94
N SER A 263 1.04 -2.19 19.97
CA SER A 263 -0.24 -2.80 20.28
C SER A 263 -1.33 -2.17 19.43
N SER A 264 -2.42 -2.90 19.24
CA SER A 264 -3.59 -2.43 18.51
C SER A 264 -4.85 -2.71 19.30
N ALA A 265 -5.52 -1.65 19.73
CA ALA A 265 -6.78 -1.74 20.48
C ALA A 265 -7.75 -0.67 20.00
N CYS A 266 -8.95 -1.11 19.63
CA CYS A 266 -10.01 -0.20 19.23
C CYS A 266 -10.56 0.57 20.43
N PRO A 267 -10.74 1.90 20.30
CA PRO A 267 -11.59 2.64 21.22
C PRO A 267 -13.01 2.05 21.22
N ALA A 268 -13.67 2.04 22.37
CA ALA A 268 -15.01 1.45 22.53
C ALA A 268 -16.07 2.06 21.60
N ASP A 269 -15.91 3.34 21.24
CA ASP A 269 -16.89 4.12 20.46
C ASP A 269 -16.43 4.40 19.02
N ALA A 270 -15.38 3.73 18.53
CA ALA A 270 -14.84 3.98 17.19
C ALA A 270 -15.53 3.11 16.14
N ASP A 271 -16.55 3.69 15.48
CA ASP A 271 -17.09 3.14 14.24
C ASP A 271 -15.96 3.08 13.18
N TYR A 272 -15.88 1.98 12.43
CA TYR A 272 -14.84 1.72 11.42
C TYR A 272 -13.42 1.50 11.99
N CYS A 273 -13.32 0.93 13.19
CA CYS A 273 -12.07 0.45 13.77
C CYS A 273 -11.95 -1.08 13.71
N VAL A 274 -10.72 -1.58 13.52
CA VAL A 274 -10.37 -2.99 13.69
C VAL A 274 -9.00 -3.12 14.37
N ALA A 275 -8.88 -3.97 15.38
CA ALA A 275 -7.57 -4.26 15.96
C ALA A 275 -6.71 -5.02 14.95
N ALA A 276 -5.51 -4.51 14.66
CA ALA A 276 -4.54 -5.22 13.84
C ALA A 276 -4.05 -6.48 14.56
N ALA A 277 -3.86 -7.55 13.80
CA ALA A 277 -3.22 -8.75 14.33
C ALA A 277 -1.73 -8.50 14.49
N GLU A 278 -1.17 -8.84 15.64
CA GLU A 278 0.27 -8.79 15.86
C GLU A 278 0.97 -9.86 15.01
N LEU A 279 2.10 -9.49 14.41
CA LEU A 279 2.97 -10.37 13.64
C LEU A 279 4.15 -10.74 14.53
N TRP A 280 4.39 -12.03 14.70
CA TRP A 280 5.41 -12.57 15.60
C TRP A 280 6.45 -13.39 14.84
N HIS A 281 7.70 -13.33 15.30
CA HIS A 281 8.75 -14.26 14.90
C HIS A 281 8.58 -15.59 15.66
N GLU A 282 9.11 -16.69 15.11
CA GLU A 282 9.09 -18.01 15.75
C GLU A 282 9.78 -18.02 17.13
N ASP A 283 10.69 -17.06 17.36
CA ASP A 283 11.38 -16.85 18.63
C ASP A 283 10.57 -16.01 19.64
N GLY A 284 9.34 -15.63 19.31
CA GLY A 284 8.46 -14.83 20.18
C GLY A 284 8.76 -13.33 20.22
N GLU A 285 9.53 -12.79 19.26
CA GLU A 285 9.71 -11.35 19.11
C GLU A 285 8.62 -10.74 18.22
N LEU A 286 8.18 -9.53 18.57
CA LEU A 286 7.19 -8.80 17.78
C LEU A 286 7.83 -8.23 16.51
N ILE A 287 7.31 -8.64 15.36
CA ILE A 287 7.73 -8.16 14.04
C ILE A 287 6.96 -6.89 13.65
N GLY A 288 5.68 -6.80 14.01
CA GLY A 288 4.82 -5.70 13.57
C GLY A 288 3.34 -5.92 13.79
N LEU A 289 2.53 -5.10 13.12
CA LEU A 289 1.07 -5.18 13.08
C LEU A 289 0.60 -5.43 11.65
N GLY A 290 -0.13 -6.53 11.44
CA GLY A 290 -0.68 -6.96 10.16
C GLY A 290 -1.96 -6.22 9.82
N LEU A 291 -2.00 -5.63 8.62
CA LEU A 291 -3.16 -4.93 8.08
C LEU A 291 -3.77 -5.71 6.92
N SER A 292 -5.10 -5.79 6.84
CA SER A 292 -5.76 -6.38 5.66
C SER A 292 -5.75 -5.39 4.50
N ALA A 293 -5.94 -5.88 3.26
CA ALA A 293 -5.87 -5.11 2.02
C ALA A 293 -6.73 -3.82 1.94
N HIS A 294 -7.68 -3.64 2.86
CA HIS A 294 -8.60 -2.50 2.92
C HIS A 294 -8.45 -1.67 4.22
N HIS A 295 -7.46 -1.99 5.05
CA HIS A 295 -7.17 -1.29 6.30
C HIS A 295 -6.08 -0.24 6.09
N LEU A 296 -6.16 0.83 6.89
CA LEU A 296 -5.10 1.83 7.06
C LEU A 296 -4.72 1.91 8.54
N PRO A 297 -3.46 2.23 8.88
CA PRO A 297 -3.10 2.48 10.26
C PRO A 297 -3.73 3.79 10.75
N TRP A 298 -3.99 3.84 12.05
CA TRP A 298 -4.39 5.04 12.78
C TRP A 298 -3.45 5.22 13.95
N ALA A 299 -2.55 6.21 13.85
CA ALA A 299 -1.59 6.50 14.90
C ALA A 299 -2.32 6.96 16.17
N ARG A 300 -2.16 6.21 17.26
CA ARG A 300 -2.63 6.58 18.60
C ARG A 300 -1.44 6.60 19.54
N ILE A 301 -0.52 7.50 19.24
CA ILE A 301 0.76 7.65 19.94
C ILE A 301 0.59 8.64 21.07
N GLU A 302 0.53 8.13 22.30
CA GLU A 302 0.40 8.94 23.50
C GLU A 302 1.80 9.32 24.00
N PRO A 303 2.14 10.62 24.12
CA PRO A 303 3.44 11.04 24.65
C PRO A 303 3.78 10.40 26.01
N GLY A 304 2.77 10.19 26.86
CA GLY A 304 2.95 9.53 28.16
C GLY A 304 3.46 8.08 28.11
N ARG A 305 3.35 7.40 26.96
CA ARG A 305 3.87 6.04 26.73
C ARG A 305 5.26 6.05 26.08
N ILE A 306 5.87 7.23 25.92
CA ILE A 306 7.24 7.40 25.44
C ILE A 306 8.12 7.84 26.60
N VAL A 307 9.01 6.94 27.02
CA VAL A 307 9.97 7.18 28.08
C VAL A 307 11.30 7.59 27.45
N VAL A 308 11.75 8.80 27.79
CA VAL A 308 12.99 9.38 27.26
C VAL A 308 13.94 9.64 28.43
N VAL A 309 15.15 9.10 28.35
CA VAL A 309 16.12 9.18 29.45
C VAL A 309 17.53 9.47 28.94
N ALA A 310 18.30 10.21 29.75
CA ALA A 310 19.71 10.44 29.53
C ALA A 310 20.53 9.21 29.96
N SER A 311 21.01 8.45 28.98
CA SER A 311 22.19 7.56 28.92
C SER A 311 22.53 6.56 30.05
N ALA A 312 21.68 6.28 31.03
CA ALA A 312 21.98 5.29 32.08
C ALA A 312 21.14 4.00 31.92
N PHE A 313 21.58 3.12 31.02
CA PHE A 313 21.00 1.78 30.86
C PHE A 313 21.93 0.70 31.37
N VAL A 314 21.40 -0.15 32.24
CA VAL A 314 22.05 -1.37 32.71
C VAL A 314 21.62 -2.49 31.78
N GLN A 315 22.60 -3.07 31.08
CA GLN A 315 22.39 -4.23 30.21
C GLN A 315 22.10 -5.46 31.06
N ALA A 316 20.99 -6.14 30.75
CA ALA A 316 20.60 -7.38 31.38
C ALA A 316 20.28 -8.42 30.30
N GLN A 317 20.94 -9.57 30.34
CA GLN A 317 20.59 -10.72 29.53
C GLN A 317 20.01 -11.81 30.43
N ILE A 318 18.83 -12.28 30.07
CA ILE A 318 18.05 -13.26 30.84
C ILE A 318 17.80 -14.45 29.93
N GLU A 319 18.33 -15.62 30.31
CA GLU A 319 18.11 -16.88 29.60
C GLU A 319 17.23 -17.78 30.45
N ILE A 320 16.08 -18.17 29.92
CA ILE A 320 15.08 -18.97 30.62
C ILE A 320 14.93 -20.32 29.93
N ARG A 321 15.10 -21.39 30.72
CA ARG A 321 14.85 -22.77 30.33
C ARG A 321 13.62 -23.28 31.04
N LEU A 322 12.59 -23.67 30.28
CA LEU A 322 11.32 -24.11 30.85
C LEU A 322 10.70 -25.24 30.03
N GLN A 323 9.80 -25.97 30.69
CA GLN A 323 8.94 -26.96 30.06
C GLN A 323 7.55 -26.35 29.84
N PRO A 324 7.06 -26.27 28.59
CA PRO A 324 5.72 -25.77 28.32
C PRO A 324 4.66 -26.81 28.68
N MET A 325 3.44 -26.35 28.95
CA MET A 325 2.29 -27.23 29.07
C MET A 325 2.06 -27.99 27.75
N PRO A 326 1.67 -29.28 27.78
CA PRO A 326 1.52 -30.09 26.56
C PRO A 326 0.51 -29.55 25.54
N SER A 327 -0.43 -28.72 25.97
CA SER A 327 -1.45 -28.08 25.13
C SER A 327 -1.06 -26.71 24.59
N ALA A 328 0.08 -26.15 25.00
CA ALA A 328 0.51 -24.81 24.62
C ALA A 328 1.36 -24.84 23.35
N ALA A 329 1.11 -23.90 22.43
CA ALA A 329 1.95 -23.74 21.26
C ALA A 329 3.33 -23.17 21.67
N PRO A 330 4.46 -23.75 21.21
CA PRO A 330 5.80 -23.28 21.57
C PRO A 330 6.04 -21.78 21.36
N GLU A 331 5.56 -21.24 20.24
CA GLU A 331 5.69 -19.82 19.88
C GLU A 331 4.91 -18.91 20.84
N ASP A 332 3.71 -19.33 21.26
CA ASP A 332 2.89 -18.61 22.24
C ASP A 332 3.57 -18.55 23.61
N VAL A 333 4.20 -19.66 24.02
CA VAL A 333 4.93 -19.74 25.29
C VAL A 333 6.12 -18.77 25.26
N ARG A 334 6.97 -18.83 24.23
CA ARG A 334 8.11 -17.92 24.07
C ARG A 334 7.67 -16.46 24.11
N ARG A 335 6.63 -16.12 23.35
CA ARG A 335 6.04 -14.78 23.32
C ARG A 335 5.62 -14.31 24.71
N LYS A 336 4.76 -15.07 25.40
CA LYS A 336 4.19 -14.67 26.69
C LYS A 336 5.27 -14.51 27.76
N VAL A 337 6.23 -15.42 27.79
CA VAL A 337 7.37 -15.37 28.72
C VAL A 337 8.21 -14.13 28.46
N LYS A 338 8.60 -13.88 27.20
CA LYS A 338 9.36 -12.67 26.84
C LYS A 338 8.61 -11.39 27.20
N THR A 339 7.32 -11.30 26.90
CA THR A 339 6.50 -10.12 27.22
C THR A 339 6.45 -9.87 28.73
N VAL A 340 6.16 -10.88 29.54
CA VAL A 340 6.09 -10.74 31.01
C VAL A 340 7.43 -10.30 31.59
N ILE A 341 8.53 -10.90 31.13
CA ILE A 341 9.86 -10.52 31.60
C ILE A 341 10.19 -9.09 31.19
N LYS A 342 10.01 -8.70 29.92
CA LYS A 342 10.24 -7.32 29.47
C LYS A 342 9.42 -6.32 30.28
N GLN A 343 8.16 -6.62 30.58
CA GLN A 343 7.29 -5.77 31.40
C GLN A 343 7.83 -5.55 32.82
N LEU A 344 8.42 -6.55 33.48
CA LEU A 344 9.00 -6.38 34.81
C LEU A 344 10.11 -5.31 34.86
N PHE A 345 10.84 -5.16 33.75
CA PHE A 345 11.93 -4.21 33.60
C PHE A 345 11.50 -2.90 32.91
N HIS A 346 10.29 -2.82 32.37
CA HIS A 346 9.83 -1.65 31.64
C HIS A 346 9.27 -0.57 32.59
N PRO A 347 9.67 0.71 32.46
CA PRO A 347 9.24 1.78 33.37
C PRO A 347 7.72 1.96 33.46
N LEU A 348 7.00 1.82 32.33
CA LEU A 348 5.54 1.99 32.28
C LEU A 348 4.76 0.89 33.01
N HIS A 349 5.35 -0.30 33.15
CA HIS A 349 4.75 -1.44 33.87
C HIS A 349 5.25 -1.50 35.31
N GLY A 350 5.75 -0.37 35.80
CA GLY A 350 6.33 -0.24 37.10
C GLY A 350 7.56 -1.09 37.23
N GLY A 351 8.50 -1.06 36.29
CA GLY A 351 9.90 -1.50 36.40
C GLY A 351 10.84 -0.39 36.89
N PRO A 352 12.17 -0.51 36.71
CA PRO A 352 13.13 0.57 37.00
C PRO A 352 12.83 1.78 36.13
N ASN A 353 12.62 2.95 36.75
CA ASN A 353 12.19 4.18 36.08
C ASN A 353 13.16 5.35 36.32
N GLY A 354 14.32 5.08 36.93
CA GLY A 354 15.32 6.08 37.29
C GLY A 354 14.95 7.00 38.46
N THR A 355 13.76 6.92 39.08
CA THR A 355 13.41 7.83 40.20
C THR A 355 13.89 7.34 41.55
N SER A 356 13.95 6.03 41.74
CA SER A 356 14.35 5.39 43.00
C SER A 356 15.11 4.10 42.72
N PRO A 357 16.08 3.72 43.57
CA PRO A 357 16.78 2.45 43.42
C PRO A 357 15.79 1.28 43.42
N ARG A 358 16.09 0.26 42.62
CA ARG A 358 15.22 -0.89 42.45
C ARG A 358 16.04 -2.15 42.25
N THR A 359 15.59 -3.24 42.84
CA THR A 359 16.20 -4.56 42.65
C THR A 359 15.18 -5.51 42.07
N ILE A 360 15.56 -6.22 41.01
CA ILE A 360 14.77 -7.33 40.46
C ILE A 360 15.56 -8.61 40.67
N GLY A 361 15.05 -9.48 41.54
CA GLY A 361 15.67 -10.77 41.86
C GLY A 361 15.13 -11.91 41.02
N LYS A 362 15.87 -13.02 40.99
CA LYS A 362 15.48 -14.26 40.30
C LYS A 362 14.10 -14.76 40.71
N GLN A 363 13.76 -14.69 42.01
CA GLN A 363 12.44 -15.05 42.53
C GLN A 363 11.29 -14.28 41.85
N SER A 364 11.48 -12.97 41.57
CA SER A 364 10.44 -12.18 40.89
C SER A 364 10.26 -12.60 39.44
N LEU A 365 11.31 -13.10 38.79
CA LEU A 365 11.23 -13.68 37.45
C LEU A 365 10.54 -15.04 37.48
N ASP A 366 10.91 -15.91 38.43
CA ASP A 366 10.26 -17.21 38.64
C ASP A 366 8.76 -17.05 38.89
N ASP A 367 8.37 -16.17 39.83
CA ASP A 367 6.97 -15.93 40.18
C ASP A 367 6.16 -15.42 38.97
N ALA A 368 6.74 -14.53 38.17
CA ALA A 368 6.06 -13.95 37.01
C ALA A 368 5.91 -14.96 35.86
N VAL A 369 6.91 -15.83 35.65
CA VAL A 369 6.87 -16.87 34.61
C VAL A 369 5.95 -18.02 35.02
N LEU A 370 5.98 -18.46 36.28
CA LEU A 370 5.08 -19.50 36.80
C LEU A 370 3.62 -19.04 36.91
N ALA A 371 3.36 -17.73 36.91
CA ALA A 371 2.01 -17.20 36.83
C ALA A 371 1.36 -17.41 35.45
N LEU A 372 2.13 -17.74 34.40
CA LEU A 372 1.62 -18.02 33.08
C LEU A 372 1.02 -19.43 33.01
N PRO A 373 -0.25 -19.60 32.59
CA PRO A 373 -0.90 -20.91 32.55
C PRO A 373 -0.31 -21.85 31.49
N GLU A 374 0.50 -21.33 30.56
CA GLU A 374 1.18 -22.12 29.52
C GLU A 374 2.50 -22.73 29.97
N VAL A 375 3.02 -22.38 31.15
CA VAL A 375 4.28 -22.87 31.70
C VAL A 375 3.99 -23.97 32.71
N ASP A 376 4.62 -25.14 32.57
CA ASP A 376 4.51 -26.25 33.53
C ASP A 376 5.56 -26.11 34.63
N THR A 377 6.84 -26.14 34.24
CA THR A 377 7.97 -26.01 35.17
C THR A 377 9.10 -25.18 34.58
N ILE A 378 9.84 -24.49 35.44
CA ILE A 378 11.07 -23.77 35.08
C ILE A 378 12.25 -24.65 35.45
N SER A 379 13.10 -24.96 34.48
CA SER A 379 14.31 -25.76 34.69
C SER A 379 15.48 -24.90 35.16
N ALA A 380 15.66 -23.71 34.57
CA ALA A 380 16.70 -22.77 34.99
C ALA A 380 16.39 -21.34 34.51
N ILE A 381 16.76 -20.35 35.33
CA ILE A 381 16.85 -18.94 34.93
C ILE A 381 18.30 -18.50 35.15
N THR A 382 18.94 -18.01 34.10
CA THR A 382 20.30 -17.45 34.15
C THR A 382 20.21 -15.95 33.92
N LEU A 383 20.76 -15.17 34.86
CA LEU A 383 20.87 -13.72 34.72
C LEU A 383 22.33 -13.35 34.45
N LEU A 384 22.54 -12.53 33.44
CA LEU A 384 23.82 -11.92 33.10
C LEU A 384 23.62 -10.40 33.14
N SER A 385 24.48 -9.70 33.88
CA SER A 385 24.46 -8.24 33.98
C SER A 385 25.89 -7.73 34.17
N ASP A 386 26.09 -6.41 34.06
CA ASP A 386 27.37 -5.78 34.43
C ASP A 386 27.75 -6.18 35.89
N PRO A 387 29.01 -6.58 36.15
CA PRO A 387 29.49 -6.90 37.50
C PRO A 387 29.19 -5.83 38.56
N ALA A 388 29.06 -4.55 38.18
CA ALA A 388 28.73 -3.48 39.10
C ALA A 388 27.26 -3.52 39.60
N HIS A 389 26.37 -4.20 38.89
CA HIS A 389 24.92 -4.21 39.14
C HIS A 389 24.39 -5.59 39.53
N GLY A 390 25.15 -6.65 39.29
CA GLY A 390 24.80 -8.02 39.68
C GLY A 390 24.85 -8.25 41.19
N LEU A 391 23.75 -8.74 41.78
CA LEU A 391 23.71 -9.22 43.16
C LEU A 391 24.06 -10.70 43.18
N LEU A 392 25.13 -11.06 43.88
CA LEU A 392 25.60 -12.44 43.97
C LEU A 392 24.93 -13.19 45.13
N ASP A 393 24.62 -14.47 44.93
CA ASP A 393 24.25 -15.40 46.00
C ASP A 393 25.48 -15.99 46.72
N GLU A 394 25.22 -16.90 47.67
CA GLU A 394 26.25 -17.61 48.44
C GLU A 394 27.17 -18.49 47.59
N LEU A 395 26.77 -18.82 46.35
CA LEU A 395 27.52 -19.63 45.39
C LEU A 395 28.29 -18.77 44.37
N GLY A 396 28.12 -17.44 44.42
CA GLY A 396 28.74 -16.50 43.49
C GLY A 396 28.02 -16.39 42.15
N GLU A 397 26.77 -16.86 42.05
CA GLU A 397 25.91 -16.67 40.87
C GLU A 397 25.06 -15.39 41.02
N VAL A 398 24.70 -14.77 39.89
CA VAL A 398 23.86 -13.56 39.89
C VAL A 398 22.42 -13.94 40.25
N ALA A 399 22.01 -13.62 41.47
CA ALA A 399 20.67 -13.83 42.01
C ALA A 399 19.71 -12.65 41.78
N GLY A 400 20.19 -11.52 41.29
CA GLY A 400 19.37 -10.37 40.93
C GLY A 400 20.17 -9.23 40.33
N ILE A 401 19.46 -8.22 39.83
CA ILE A 401 20.05 -7.02 39.25
C ILE A 401 19.58 -5.82 40.06
N HIS A 402 20.54 -5.03 40.54
CA HIS A 402 20.30 -3.77 41.21
C HIS A 402 20.41 -2.62 40.22
N PHE A 403 19.43 -1.71 40.25
CA PHE A 403 19.39 -0.48 39.49
C PHE A 403 19.42 0.69 40.46
N SER A 404 20.36 1.60 40.28
CA SER A 404 20.49 2.83 41.04
C SER A 404 19.42 3.85 40.63
N ALA A 405 19.33 4.94 41.39
CA ALA A 405 18.60 6.11 40.89
C ALA A 405 19.23 6.58 39.56
N GLN A 406 18.39 7.01 38.63
CA GLN A 406 18.70 7.39 37.24
C GLN A 406 18.99 6.24 36.27
N GLU A 407 19.07 4.99 36.74
CA GLU A 407 19.30 3.84 35.87
C GLU A 407 18.00 3.16 35.41
N LEU A 408 18.01 2.68 34.17
CA LEU A 408 16.98 1.87 33.56
C LEU A 408 17.56 0.56 33.05
N ALA A 409 16.68 -0.35 32.67
CA ALA A 409 17.06 -1.65 32.13
C ALA A 409 17.02 -1.65 30.60
N ASP A 410 18.04 -2.22 29.99
CA ASP A 410 18.02 -2.68 28.60
C ASP A 410 18.12 -4.20 28.63
N VAL A 411 17.02 -4.88 28.29
CA VAL A 411 16.84 -6.31 28.59
C VAL A 411 16.72 -7.13 27.33
N ARG A 412 17.57 -8.15 27.24
CA ARG A 412 17.48 -9.21 26.23
C ARG A 412 17.01 -10.50 26.89
N VAL A 413 15.97 -11.09 26.34
CA VAL A 413 15.37 -12.32 26.89
C VAL A 413 15.48 -13.45 25.87
N GLY A 414 16.16 -14.52 26.25
CA GLY A 414 16.18 -15.79 25.53
C GLY A 414 15.30 -16.82 26.23
N VAL A 415 14.57 -17.62 25.45
CA VAL A 415 13.68 -18.66 25.96
C VAL A 415 13.95 -19.97 25.22
N GLU A 416 14.47 -20.94 25.95
CA GLU A 416 14.73 -22.30 25.49
C GLU A 416 13.66 -23.25 26.06
N LEU A 417 12.93 -23.93 25.17
CA LEU A 417 11.89 -24.90 25.53
C LEU A 417 12.51 -26.30 25.51
N ILE A 418 12.32 -27.07 26.59
CA ILE A 418 12.91 -28.40 26.79
C ILE A 418 11.86 -29.51 26.62
#